data_AF-A0A1V2DSJ6-F1
#
_entry.id   AF-A0A1V2DSJ6-F1
#
_cell.length_a   1.000
_cell.length_b   1.000
_cell.length_c   1.000
_cell.angle_alpha   90.00
_cell.angle_beta   90.00
_cell.angle_gamma   90.00
#
_symmetry.space_group_name_H-M   'P 1'
#
loop_
_entity.id
_entity.type
_entity.pdbx_description
1 polymer ?
#
loop_
_entity_poly.entity_id
_entity_poly.type
_entity_poly.pdbx_seq_one_letter_code
_entity_poly.pdbx_strand_id
1 'polypeptide(L)'
;MKYKTSLIAASALASALLIGSPLALADHHGKPPFGERPDMDKMCEQFREGTGPFDPDAREKRMAEHRAEAEKYQEEMAKRLKLTEEQRKIWDEIHQERREKFKERAEHWKEKLEKRCAEE
;
A
#
# COMPACT_ATOMS: atom_id res chain seq x y z
N MET A 1 35.04 -12.55 -7.92
CA MET A 1 35.47 -11.60 -6.87
C MET A 1 34.28 -10.70 -6.52
N LYS A 2 33.95 -10.60 -5.21
CA LYS A 2 33.16 -9.55 -4.53
C LYS A 2 31.67 -9.39 -4.88
N TYR A 3 30.82 -10.31 -4.41
CA TYR A 3 29.36 -10.10 -4.23
C TYR A 3 28.90 -10.32 -2.77
N LYS A 4 29.83 -10.37 -1.80
CA LYS A 4 29.55 -10.81 -0.42
C LYS A 4 29.81 -9.76 0.67
N THR A 5 29.98 -8.49 0.32
CA THR A 5 30.29 -7.42 1.30
C THR A 5 29.16 -6.44 1.58
N SER A 6 28.01 -6.51 0.88
CA SER A 6 26.90 -5.56 1.09
C SER A 6 25.88 -5.98 2.14
N LEU A 7 25.84 -7.25 2.56
CA LEU A 7 24.81 -7.77 3.48
C LEU A 7 25.11 -7.54 4.97
N ILE A 8 26.34 -7.14 5.33
CA ILE A 8 26.76 -7.02 6.74
C ILE A 8 26.61 -5.59 7.27
N ALA A 9 26.50 -4.57 6.41
CA ALA A 9 26.35 -3.17 6.84
C ALA A 9 24.90 -2.76 7.21
N ALA A 10 23.89 -3.54 6.82
CA ALA A 10 22.48 -3.19 7.05
C ALA A 10 21.92 -3.65 8.41
N SER A 11 22.62 -4.54 9.14
CA SER A 11 22.11 -5.12 10.40
C SER A 11 22.36 -4.27 11.65
N ALA A 12 23.18 -3.22 11.58
CA ALA A 12 23.60 -2.47 12.77
C ALA A 12 22.66 -1.32 13.18
N LEU A 13 21.70 -0.91 12.35
CA LEU A 13 20.82 0.24 12.64
C LEU A 13 19.42 -0.12 13.14
N ALA A 14 19.03 -1.40 13.17
CA ALA A 14 17.66 -1.80 13.48
C ALA A 14 17.35 -1.94 14.99
N SER A 15 18.36 -2.04 15.86
CA SER A 15 18.14 -2.48 17.26
C SER A 15 17.72 -1.37 18.23
N ALA A 16 17.78 -0.09 17.85
CA ALA A 16 17.54 1.01 18.79
C ALA A 16 16.08 1.52 18.85
N LEU A 17 15.20 1.11 17.92
CA LEU A 17 13.85 1.68 17.79
C LEU A 17 12.73 0.85 18.44
N LEU A 18 13.03 -0.30 19.04
CA LEU A 18 12.00 -1.27 19.50
C LEU A 18 11.66 -1.21 21.00
N ILE A 19 12.27 -0.33 21.79
CA ILE A 19 12.03 -0.27 23.25
C ILE A 19 10.86 0.68 23.61
N GLY A 20 10.36 1.46 22.64
CA GLY A 20 9.17 2.31 22.79
C GLY A 20 7.85 1.57 22.58
N SER A 21 7.46 0.76 23.55
CA SER A 21 6.06 0.42 23.92
C SER A 21 5.16 -0.32 22.90
N PRO A 22 5.03 -1.66 23.00
CA PRO A 22 3.88 -2.41 22.45
C PRO A 22 2.56 -2.12 23.20
N LEU A 23 2.62 -1.55 24.41
CA LEU A 23 1.46 -1.34 25.28
C LEU A 23 0.58 -0.14 24.87
N ALA A 24 1.09 0.78 24.03
CA ALA A 24 0.31 1.93 23.55
C ALA A 24 -0.56 1.61 22.32
N LEU A 25 -0.32 0.49 21.63
CA LEU A 25 -1.05 0.10 20.42
C LEU A 25 -2.19 -0.91 20.70
N ALA A 26 -2.25 -1.48 21.91
CA ALA A 26 -3.22 -2.51 22.26
C ALA A 26 -4.61 -1.97 22.64
N ASP A 27 -4.74 -0.67 22.94
CA ASP A 27 -5.97 -0.08 23.50
C ASP A 27 -6.85 0.66 22.47
N HIS A 28 -6.77 0.26 21.20
CA HIS A 28 -7.62 0.82 20.13
C HIS A 28 -8.44 -0.24 19.40
N HIS A 29 -8.97 -1.21 20.13
CA HIS A 29 -9.98 -2.15 19.64
C HIS A 29 -11.43 -1.68 19.91
N GLY A 30 -11.65 -0.35 19.92
CA GLY A 30 -12.94 0.27 20.15
C GLY A 30 -13.56 0.87 18.87
N LYS A 31 -14.00 0.00 17.95
CA LYS A 31 -15.05 0.18 16.91
C LYS A 31 -14.84 -0.90 15.84
N PRO A 32 -15.87 -1.60 15.34
CA PRO A 32 -15.72 -2.33 14.08
C PRO A 32 -15.28 -1.30 13.02
N PRO A 33 -14.09 -1.45 12.40
CA PRO A 33 -13.50 -0.40 11.56
C PRO A 33 -14.12 -0.34 10.17
N PHE A 34 -15.20 -1.07 9.93
CA PHE A 34 -15.83 -1.17 8.63
C PHE A 34 -17.23 -0.58 8.76
N GLY A 35 -17.52 0.42 7.92
CA GLY A 35 -18.89 0.86 7.68
C GLY A 35 -19.76 -0.28 7.19
N GLU A 36 -20.97 0.04 6.73
CA GLU A 36 -21.85 -0.95 6.11
C GLU A 36 -21.08 -1.79 5.08
N ARG A 37 -21.26 -3.11 5.14
CA ARG A 37 -20.63 -4.02 4.18
C ARG A 37 -21.04 -3.54 2.79
N PRO A 38 -20.10 -3.44 1.84
CA PRO A 38 -20.43 -3.00 0.50
C PRO A 38 -21.55 -3.89 -0.05
N ASP A 39 -22.57 -3.24 -0.60
CA ASP A 39 -23.65 -3.91 -1.32
C ASP A 39 -23.04 -4.62 -2.54
N MET A 40 -23.13 -5.94 -2.51
CA MET A 40 -22.42 -6.82 -3.44
C MET A 40 -23.10 -6.87 -4.79
N ASP A 41 -24.43 -6.85 -4.81
CA ASP A 41 -25.24 -6.83 -6.03
C ASP A 41 -24.92 -5.55 -6.82
N LYS A 42 -24.93 -4.40 -6.13
CA LYS A 42 -24.55 -3.11 -6.68
C LYS A 42 -23.10 -3.09 -7.16
N MET A 43 -22.18 -3.71 -6.43
CA MET A 43 -20.78 -3.76 -6.85
C MET A 43 -20.58 -4.63 -8.09
N CYS A 44 -21.31 -5.75 -8.21
CA CYS A 44 -21.27 -6.62 -9.40
C CYS A 44 -21.94 -5.98 -10.62
N GLU A 45 -23.00 -5.20 -10.43
CA GLU A 45 -23.59 -4.35 -11.47
C GLU A 45 -22.56 -3.32 -11.96
N GLN A 46 -21.97 -2.54 -11.05
CA GLN A 46 -20.94 -1.55 -11.40
C GLN A 46 -19.70 -2.18 -12.05
N PHE A 47 -19.31 -3.39 -11.63
CA PHE A 47 -18.19 -4.11 -12.23
C PHE A 47 -18.48 -4.54 -13.67
N ARG A 48 -19.68 -5.09 -13.94
CA ARG A 48 -20.09 -5.49 -15.28
C ARG A 48 -20.28 -4.31 -16.22
N GLU A 49 -20.90 -3.25 -15.74
CA GLU A 49 -21.16 -2.03 -16.52
C GLU A 49 -19.92 -1.15 -16.65
N GLY A 50 -18.87 -1.40 -15.86
CA GLY A 50 -17.67 -0.57 -15.83
C GLY A 50 -17.95 0.83 -15.32
N THR A 51 -18.81 0.99 -14.32
CA THR A 51 -19.20 2.29 -13.77
C THR A 51 -18.65 2.51 -12.34
N GLY A 52 -18.74 3.73 -11.83
CA GLY A 52 -18.35 4.08 -10.46
C GLY A 52 -16.87 3.80 -10.14
N PRO A 53 -16.54 2.87 -9.23
CA PRO A 53 -15.15 2.53 -8.92
C PRO A 53 -14.43 1.76 -10.04
N PHE A 54 -15.16 1.19 -11.01
CA PHE A 54 -14.60 0.42 -12.12
C PHE A 54 -14.52 1.19 -13.44
N ASP A 55 -15.08 2.40 -13.48
CA ASP A 55 -14.96 3.32 -14.62
C ASP A 55 -13.48 3.56 -14.97
N PRO A 56 -13.03 3.25 -16.21
CA PRO A 56 -11.62 3.30 -16.58
C PRO A 56 -10.99 4.68 -16.42
N ASP A 57 -11.68 5.73 -16.88
CA ASP A 57 -11.17 7.10 -16.88
C ASP A 57 -11.10 7.66 -15.45
N ALA A 58 -12.17 7.45 -14.66
CA ALA A 58 -12.19 7.83 -13.26
C ALA A 58 -11.18 7.02 -12.45
N ARG A 59 -10.97 5.74 -12.77
CA ARG A 59 -9.95 4.90 -12.13
C ARG A 59 -8.56 5.40 -12.45
N GLU A 60 -8.25 5.70 -13.70
CA GLU A 60 -6.94 6.23 -14.09
C GLU A 60 -6.67 7.55 -13.38
N LYS A 61 -7.64 8.47 -13.38
CA LYS A 61 -7.54 9.75 -12.68
C LYS A 61 -7.26 9.56 -11.17
N ARG A 62 -8.05 8.73 -10.48
CA ARG A 62 -7.81 8.43 -9.05
C ARG A 62 -6.43 7.83 -8.81
N MET A 63 -5.98 6.93 -9.69
CA MET A 63 -4.66 6.29 -9.57
C MET A 63 -3.51 7.27 -9.84
N ALA A 64 -3.71 8.28 -10.68
CA ALA A 64 -2.74 9.35 -10.92
C ALA A 64 -2.67 10.32 -9.73
N GLU A 65 -3.83 10.75 -9.22
CA GLU A 65 -3.94 11.61 -8.04
C GLU A 65 -3.28 10.96 -6.81
N HIS A 66 -3.60 9.70 -6.53
CA HIS A 66 -2.98 8.96 -5.43
C HIS A 66 -1.47 8.79 -5.60
N ARG A 67 -0.98 8.61 -6.83
CA ARG A 67 0.47 8.53 -7.08
C ARG A 67 1.15 9.85 -6.77
N ALA A 68 0.60 10.96 -7.27
CA ALA A 68 1.13 12.29 -7.02
C ALA A 68 1.11 12.65 -5.52
N GLU A 69 0.04 12.31 -4.81
CA GLU A 69 -0.05 12.52 -3.36
C GLU A 69 0.96 11.65 -2.60
N ALA A 70 1.11 10.38 -2.97
CA ALA A 70 2.06 9.48 -2.35
C ALA A 70 3.51 9.92 -2.57
N GLU A 71 3.85 10.44 -3.75
CA GLU A 71 5.18 10.99 -4.05
C GLU A 71 5.47 12.23 -3.20
N LYS A 72 4.52 13.17 -3.11
CA LYS A 72 4.65 14.34 -2.22
C LYS A 72 4.85 13.92 -0.77
N TYR A 73 4.02 13.00 -0.27
CA TYR A 73 4.13 12.49 1.09
C TYR A 73 5.48 11.79 1.34
N GLN A 74 5.96 10.99 0.39
CA GLN A 74 7.27 10.34 0.47
C GLN A 74 8.40 11.37 0.58
N GLU A 75 8.37 12.42 -0.23
CA GLU A 75 9.40 13.46 -0.20
C GLU A 75 9.35 14.28 1.10
N GLU A 76 8.16 14.64 1.58
CA GLU A 76 7.97 15.31 2.87
C GLU A 76 8.50 14.47 4.03
N MET A 77 8.22 13.17 4.03
CA MET A 77 8.73 12.25 5.03
C MET A 77 10.24 12.09 4.96
N ALA A 78 10.81 11.99 3.76
CA ALA A 78 12.26 11.94 3.57
C ALA A 78 12.96 13.21 4.10
N LYS A 79 12.34 14.38 3.92
CA LYS A 79 12.83 15.66 4.48
C LYS A 79 12.71 15.68 6.00
N ARG A 80 11.54 15.30 6.55
CA ARG A 80 11.30 15.27 8.00
C ARG A 80 12.24 14.32 8.73
N LEU A 81 12.51 13.15 8.14
CA LEU A 81 13.44 12.16 8.67
C LEU A 81 14.90 12.48 8.37
N LYS A 82 15.18 13.55 7.60
CA LYS A 82 16.51 13.97 7.17
C LYS A 82 17.31 12.84 6.53
N LEU A 83 16.65 12.04 5.68
CA LEU A 83 17.27 10.89 5.04
C LEU A 83 18.40 11.34 4.10
N THR A 84 19.55 10.66 4.20
CA THR A 84 20.66 10.80 3.26
C THR A 84 20.27 10.27 1.87
N GLU A 85 21.08 10.57 0.86
CA GLU A 85 20.84 10.08 -0.50
C GLU A 85 20.79 8.54 -0.57
N GLU A 86 21.71 7.86 0.11
CA GLU A 86 21.71 6.39 0.18
C GLU A 86 20.45 5.84 0.88
N GLN A 87 20.01 6.48 1.96
CA GLN A 87 18.78 6.09 2.68
C GLN A 87 17.52 6.35 1.85
N ARG A 88 17.50 7.44 1.07
CA ARG A 88 16.41 7.74 0.13
C ARG A 88 16.30 6.67 -0.95
N LYS A 89 17.42 6.22 -1.50
CA LYS A 89 17.43 5.12 -2.47
C LYS A 89 16.80 3.84 -1.90
N ILE A 90 17.19 3.44 -0.69
CA ILE A 90 16.61 2.27 -0.01
C ILE A 90 15.11 2.50 0.27
N TRP A 91 14.74 3.72 0.68
CA TRP A 91 13.36 4.10 0.91
C TRP A 91 12.51 3.98 -0.36
N ASP A 92 13.02 4.42 -1.50
CA ASP A 92 12.36 4.33 -2.80
C ASP A 92 12.19 2.87 -3.24
N GLU A 93 13.19 2.03 -3.03
CA GLU A 93 13.14 0.58 -3.27
C GLU A 93 12.01 -0.09 -2.44
N ILE A 94 11.89 0.25 -1.15
CA ILE A 94 10.81 -0.25 -0.28
C ILE A 94 9.43 0.18 -0.81
N HIS A 95 9.30 1.43 -1.26
CA HIS A 95 8.04 1.93 -1.80
C HIS A 95 7.69 1.26 -3.14
N GLN A 96 8.69 0.99 -3.98
CA GLN A 96 8.50 0.24 -5.21
C GLN A 96 8.00 -1.17 -4.93
N GLU A 97 8.65 -1.90 -4.03
CA GLU A 97 8.24 -3.26 -3.66
C GLU A 97 6.80 -3.28 -3.11
N ARG A 98 6.44 -2.30 -2.27
CA ARG A 98 5.06 -2.14 -1.78
C ARG A 98 4.06 -1.89 -2.91
N ARG A 99 4.40 -1.07 -3.90
CA ARG A 99 3.54 -0.82 -5.08
C ARG A 99 3.32 -2.09 -5.89
N GLU A 100 4.37 -2.90 -6.08
CA GLU A 100 4.28 -4.17 -6.81
C GLU A 100 3.37 -5.16 -6.06
N LYS A 101 3.57 -5.33 -4.75
CA LYS A 101 2.69 -6.16 -3.90
C LYS A 101 1.25 -5.67 -3.88
N PHE A 102 1.03 -4.35 -3.90
CA PHE A 102 -0.32 -3.79 -3.98
C PHE A 102 -1.00 -4.12 -5.31
N LYS A 103 -0.27 -4.03 -6.44
CA LYS A 103 -0.79 -4.42 -7.75
C LYS A 103 -1.20 -5.90 -7.77
N GLU A 104 -0.34 -6.79 -7.26
CA GLU A 104 -0.66 -8.23 -7.17
C GLU A 104 -1.93 -8.48 -6.36
N ARG A 105 -2.06 -7.85 -5.19
CA ARG A 105 -3.28 -7.95 -4.36
C ARG A 105 -4.52 -7.40 -5.06
N ALA A 106 -4.38 -6.30 -5.80
CA ALA A 106 -5.48 -5.70 -6.53
C ALA A 106 -5.97 -6.60 -7.67
N GLU A 107 -5.07 -7.24 -8.42
CA GLU A 107 -5.43 -8.20 -9.47
C GLU A 107 -6.10 -9.44 -8.86
N HIS A 108 -5.53 -10.03 -7.80
CA HIS A 108 -6.16 -11.17 -7.14
C HIS A 108 -7.53 -10.84 -6.52
N TRP A 109 -7.71 -9.61 -6.00
CA TRP A 109 -9.02 -9.14 -5.55
C TRP A 109 -10.00 -9.02 -6.71
N LYS A 110 -9.55 -8.49 -7.86
CA LYS A 110 -10.36 -8.39 -9.08
C LYS A 110 -10.80 -9.77 -9.58
N GLU A 111 -9.91 -10.76 -9.61
CA GLU A 111 -10.24 -12.15 -10.00
C GLU A 111 -11.31 -12.76 -9.08
N LYS A 112 -11.21 -12.52 -7.77
CA LYS A 112 -12.22 -12.98 -6.81
C LYS A 112 -13.57 -12.31 -7.02
N LEU A 113 -13.55 -11.02 -7.32
CA LEU A 113 -14.77 -10.28 -7.63
C LEU A 113 -15.42 -10.82 -8.91
N GLU A 114 -14.63 -11.06 -9.96
CA GLU A 114 -15.11 -11.62 -11.22
C GLU A 114 -15.77 -12.99 -11.03
N LYS A 115 -15.12 -13.91 -10.31
CA LYS A 115 -15.70 -15.23 -9.98
C LYS A 115 -17.02 -15.10 -9.24
N ARG A 116 -17.05 -14.23 -8.22
CA ARG A 116 -18.24 -14.03 -7.40
C ARG A 116 -19.41 -13.45 -8.21
N CYS A 117 -19.15 -12.43 -9.03
CA CYS A 117 -20.18 -11.81 -9.87
C CYS A 117 -20.64 -12.70 -11.04
N ALA A 118 -19.94 -13.81 -11.31
CA ALA A 118 -20.33 -14.82 -12.30
C ALA A 118 -21.10 -16.01 -11.68
N GLU A 119 -21.00 -16.21 -10.36
CA GLU A 119 -21.74 -17.22 -9.59
C GLU A 119 -23.13 -16.72 -9.13
N GLU A 120 -23.38 -15.41 -9.22
CA GLU A 120 -24.68 -14.73 -9.01
C GLU A 120 -25.44 -14.55 -10.34
#